data_AF-A0A6L8ELS7-F1
#
_entry.id   AF-A0A6L8ELS7-F1
#
_cell.length_a   1.000
_cell.length_b   1.000
_cell.length_c   1.000
_cell.angle_alpha   90.00
_cell.angle_beta   90.00
_cell.angle_gamma   90.00
#
_symmetry.space_group_name_H-M   'P 1'
#
loop_
_entity.id
_entity.type
_entity.pdbx_description
1 polymer ?
#
loop_
_entity_poly.entity_id
_entity_poly.type
_entity_poly.pdbx_seq_one_letter_code
_entity_poly.pdbx_strand_id
1 'polypeptide(L)' 'VEMDPDYSAAWKIYGRTLAAAGKHPEAARAFRQGIAVAEKRGDIQAAKEMTVFLHRVEKQST' A
#
# COMPACT_ATOMS: atom_id res chain seq x y z
N VAL A 1 16.22 -18.04 4.81
CA VAL A 1 15.25 -16.95 5.03
C VAL A 1 14.44 -16.82 3.77
N GLU A 2 13.30 -17.51 3.75
CA GLU A 2 12.36 -17.44 2.63
C GLU A 2 11.61 -16.12 2.80
N MET A 3 11.89 -15.15 1.92
CA MET A 3 11.18 -13.88 1.93
C MET A 3 9.80 -14.13 1.36
N ASP A 4 8.84 -14.28 2.25
CA ASP A 4 7.47 -14.60 1.92
C ASP A 4 6.93 -13.55 0.92
N PRO A 5 6.58 -13.93 -0.35
CA PRO A 5 6.02 -13.06 -1.42
C PRO A 5 4.69 -12.35 -1.07
N ASP A 6 4.29 -12.65 0.14
CA ASP A 6 3.09 -12.51 0.89
C ASP A 6 3.12 -11.31 1.84
N TYR A 7 4.22 -10.58 1.77
CA TYR A 7 4.49 -9.38 2.52
C TYR A 7 3.64 -8.21 1.97
N SER A 8 2.33 -8.29 2.18
CA SER A 8 1.41 -7.13 2.17
C SER A 8 2.01 -5.95 2.97
N ALA A 9 2.80 -6.28 4.00
CA ALA A 9 3.63 -5.35 4.75
C ALA A 9 4.68 -4.62 3.87
N ALA A 10 5.34 -5.26 2.89
CA ALA A 10 6.26 -4.57 1.97
C ALA A 10 5.52 -3.53 1.16
N TRP A 11 4.36 -3.88 0.58
CA TRP A 11 3.57 -2.93 -0.20
C TRP A 11 3.12 -1.75 0.65
N LYS A 12 2.70 -2.01 1.88
CA LYS A 12 2.35 -0.95 2.85
C LYS A 12 3.55 -0.05 3.15
N ILE A 13 4.73 -0.62 3.44
CA ILE A 13 5.95 0.14 3.73
C ILE A 13 6.36 0.95 2.50
N TYR A 14 6.38 0.34 1.32
CA TYR A 14 6.76 0.98 0.07
C TYR A 14 5.85 2.17 -0.27
N GLY A 15 4.53 1.99 -0.21
CA GLY A 15 3.57 3.07 -0.41
C GLY A 15 3.74 4.21 0.61
N ARG A 16 4.01 3.89 1.87
CA ARG A 16 4.29 4.90 2.91
C ARG A 16 5.58 5.66 2.65
N THR A 17 6.64 4.99 2.20
CA THR A 17 7.92 5.63 1.85
C THR A 17 7.75 6.56 0.67
N LEU A 18 7.01 6.16 -0.38
CA LEU A 18 6.68 7.02 -1.51
C LEU A 18 5.86 8.24 -1.08
N ALA A 19 4.85 8.04 -0.23
CA ALA A 19 4.03 9.11 0.31
C ALA A 19 4.87 10.11 1.13
N ALA A 20 5.78 9.61 1.97
CA ALA A 20 6.71 10.43 2.74
C ALA A 20 7.70 11.20 1.85
N ALA A 21 8.03 10.67 0.67
CA ALA A 21 8.84 11.34 -0.34
C ALA A 21 8.06 12.32 -1.22
N GLY A 22 6.77 12.59 -0.93
CA GLY A 22 5.91 13.47 -1.73
C GLY A 22 5.48 12.89 -3.09
N LYS A 23 5.82 11.62 -3.37
CA LYS A 23 5.48 10.91 -4.61
C LYS A 23 4.09 10.32 -4.52
N HIS A 24 3.09 11.18 -4.36
CA HIS A 24 1.70 10.78 -4.09
C HIS A 24 1.07 9.92 -5.21
N PRO A 25 1.28 10.20 -6.51
CA PRO A 25 0.78 9.33 -7.58
C PRO A 25 1.36 7.91 -7.54
N GLU A 26 2.66 7.79 -7.29
CA GLU A 26 3.35 6.51 -7.16
C GLU A 26 2.93 5.77 -5.89
N ALA A 27 2.77 6.48 -4.77
CA ALA A 27 2.26 5.93 -3.52
C ALA A 27 0.86 5.34 -3.71
N ALA A 28 -0.02 6.03 -4.43
CA ALA A 28 -1.37 5.54 -4.74
C ALA A 28 -1.33 4.25 -5.56
N ARG A 29 -0.44 4.16 -6.56
CA ARG A 29 -0.24 2.92 -7.34
C ARG A 29 0.24 1.77 -6.45
N ALA A 30 1.22 2.03 -5.58
CA ALA A 30 1.74 1.02 -4.65
C ALA A 30 0.68 0.52 -3.67
N PHE A 31 -0.16 1.40 -3.11
CA PHE A 31 -1.24 0.99 -2.22
C PHE A 31 -2.30 0.16 -2.95
N ARG A 32 -2.70 0.53 -4.18
CA ARG A 32 -3.66 -0.27 -4.98
C ARG A 32 -3.15 -1.69 -5.25
N GLN A 33 -1.88 -1.82 -5.64
CA GLN A 33 -1.25 -3.13 -5.84
C GLN A 33 -1.19 -3.93 -4.52
N GLY A 34 -0.78 -3.28 -3.43
CA GLY A 34 -0.73 -3.89 -2.11
C GLY A 34 -2.09 -4.40 -1.63
N ILE A 35 -3.16 -3.62 -1.82
CA ILE A 35 -4.53 -4.00 -1.46
C ILE A 35 -4.94 -5.28 -2.21
N ALA A 36 -4.75 -5.32 -3.54
CA ALA A 36 -5.10 -6.51 -4.33
C ALA A 36 -4.32 -7.76 -3.90
N VAL A 37 -3.03 -7.61 -3.56
CA VAL A 37 -2.22 -8.70 -3.00
C VAL A 37 -2.75 -9.14 -1.63
N ALA A 38 -3.04 -8.20 -0.73
CA ALA A 38 -3.54 -8.49 0.61
C ALA A 38 -4.92 -9.18 0.57
N GLU A 39 -5.84 -8.71 -0.29
CA GLU A 39 -7.16 -9.33 -0.49
C GLU A 39 -7.07 -10.75 -1.04
N LYS A 40 -6.23 -10.98 -2.06
CA LYS A 40 -6.01 -12.32 -2.64
C LYS A 40 -5.51 -13.31 -1.59
N ARG A 41 -4.79 -12.83 -0.58
CA ARG A 41 -4.21 -13.62 0.51
C ARG A 41 -5.11 -13.77 1.73
N GLY A 42 -6.23 -13.05 1.78
CA GLY A 42 -7.07 -12.97 2.97
C GLY A 42 -6.47 -12.10 4.10
N ASP A 43 -5.44 -11.30 3.81
CA ASP A 43 -4.91 -10.31 4.75
C ASP A 43 -5.77 -9.04 4.75
N ILE A 44 -7.00 -9.20 5.25
CA ILE A 44 -8.01 -8.14 5.26
C ILE A 44 -7.56 -6.92 6.07
N GLN A 45 -6.72 -7.13 7.09
CA GLN A 45 -6.22 -6.04 7.92
C GLN A 45 -5.24 -5.15 7.14
N ALA A 46 -4.28 -5.74 6.43
CA ALA A 46 -3.37 -4.95 5.60
C ALA A 46 -4.08 -4.23 4.46
N ALA A 47 -5.07 -4.88 3.82
CA ALA A 47 -5.90 -4.26 2.79
C ALA A 47 -6.61 -3.01 3.33
N LYS A 48 -7.27 -3.11 4.50
CA LYS A 48 -7.95 -1.97 5.13
C LYS A 48 -7.01 -0.81 5.45
N GLU A 49 -5.84 -1.10 6.03
CA GLU A 49 -4.84 -0.07 6.33
C GLU A 49 -4.36 0.65 5.06
N MET A 50 -4.04 -0.11 4.02
CA MET A 50 -3.59 0.45 2.75
C MET A 50 -4.67 1.27 2.05
N THR A 51 -5.95 0.90 2.17
CA THR A 51 -7.07 1.71 1.66
C THR A 51 -7.15 3.07 2.35
N VAL A 52 -6.93 3.13 3.67
CA VAL A 52 -6.88 4.41 4.40
C VAL A 52 -5.72 5.27 3.90
N PHE A 53 -4.55 4.68 3.68
CA PHE A 53 -3.41 5.43 3.15
C PHE A 53 -3.61 5.90 1.71
N LEU A 54 -4.19 5.06 0.86
CA LEU A 54 -4.56 5.40 -0.51
C LEU A 54 -5.44 6.66 -0.54
N HIS A 55 -6.51 6.66 0.25
CA HIS A 55 -7.43 7.80 0.28
C HIS A 55 -6.76 9.09 0.79
N ARG A 56 -5.80 8.99 1.71
CA ARG A 56 -5.01 10.13 2.19
C ARG A 56 -4.08 10.69 1.12
N VAL A 57 -3.42 9.84 0.32
CA VAL A 57 -2.50 10.32 -0.73
C VAL A 57 -3.25 10.86 -1.95
N GLU A 58 -4.43 10.31 -2.28
CA GLU A 58 -5.29 10.84 -3.34
C GLU A 58 -5.75 12.27 -3.02
N LYS A 59 -6.15 12.53 -1.76
CA LYS A 59 -6.49 13.89 -1.30
C LYS A 59 -5.32 14.88 -1.35
N GLN A 60 -4.08 14.42 -1.25
CA GLN A 60 -2.87 15.26 -1.35
C GLN A 60 -2.42 15.48 -2.80
N SER A 61 -3.00 14.73 -3.74
CA SER A 61 -2.69 14.83 -5.18
C SER A 61 -3.70 15.72 -5.95
N THR A 62 -4.69 16.29 -5.24
CA THR A 62 -5.71 17.21 -5.77
C THR A 62 -5.35 18.63 -5.33
#